data_AF-N6U1L5-F1
#
_entry.id   AF-N6U1L5-F1
#
_cell.length_a   1.000
_cell.length_b   1.000
_cell.length_c   1.000
_cell.angle_alpha   90.00
_cell.angle_beta   90.00
_cell.angle_gamma   90.00
#
_symmetry.space_group_name_H-M   'P 1'
#
loop_
_entity.id
_entity.type
_entity.pdbx_description
1 polymer ?
#
loop_
_entity_poly.entity_id
_entity_poly.type
_entity_poly.pdbx_seq_one_letter_code
_entity_poly.pdbx_strand_id
1 'polypeptide(L)'
;MVPIVVLSELEGLSKGTSSPSARGKVSPSPEHVQKVAQACRSALDFLKKRHPSIKCVTTKGALLTTTNFSTEDDSTWDATLKNDDKILATCLMLCKDHSKEQAEPKNEPRHLFREVVLLTEDRNLRVKAHARDVPVRSLPDFMRWAGLGG
;
A
#
# COMPACT_ATOMS: atom_id res chain seq x y z
N MET A 1 -8.21 1.29 1.52
CA MET A 1 -7.97 1.59 0.10
C MET A 1 -6.79 0.77 -0.38
N VAL A 2 -6.75 0.42 -1.65
CA VAL A 2 -5.67 -0.40 -2.25
C VAL A 2 -4.93 0.43 -3.30
N PRO A 3 -3.65 0.76 -3.09
CA PRO A 3 -2.84 1.43 -4.11
C PRO A 3 -2.72 0.56 -5.37
N ILE A 4 -2.83 1.13 -6.57
CA ILE A 4 -2.83 0.32 -7.80
C ILE A 4 -1.50 -0.39 -8.04
N VAL A 5 -0.39 0.20 -7.58
CA VAL A 5 0.93 -0.46 -7.63
C VAL A 5 0.91 -1.83 -6.93
N VAL A 6 0.10 -1.99 -5.87
CA VAL A 6 -0.08 -3.28 -5.19
C VAL A 6 -0.89 -4.25 -6.06
N LEU A 7 -1.87 -3.76 -6.84
CA LEU A 7 -2.58 -4.61 -7.81
C LEU A 7 -1.64 -5.11 -8.89
N SER A 8 -0.79 -4.24 -9.45
CA SER A 8 0.21 -4.60 -10.47
C SER A 8 1.15 -5.71 -9.96
N GLU A 9 1.63 -5.58 -8.72
CA GLU A 9 2.48 -6.57 -8.07
C GLU A 9 1.75 -7.89 -7.82
N LEU A 10 0.51 -7.85 -7.33
CA LEU A 10 -0.32 -9.06 -7.15
C LEU A 10 -0.54 -9.78 -8.48
N GLU A 11 -0.82 -9.06 -9.56
CA GLU A 11 -0.98 -9.63 -10.90
C GLU A 11 0.32 -10.24 -11.42
N GLY A 12 1.46 -9.57 -11.25
CA GLY A 12 2.77 -10.08 -11.60
C GLY A 12 3.09 -11.39 -10.87
N LEU A 13 2.93 -11.40 -9.54
CA LEU A 13 3.18 -12.56 -8.68
C LEU A 13 2.21 -13.71 -8.94
N SER A 14 0.96 -13.42 -9.32
CA SER A 14 -0.06 -14.44 -9.60
C SER A 14 0.30 -15.37 -10.77
N LYS A 15 1.20 -14.93 -11.66
CA LYS A 15 1.70 -15.70 -12.81
C LYS A 15 2.73 -16.76 -12.41
N GLY A 16 3.26 -16.70 -11.19
CA GLY A 16 4.23 -17.68 -10.68
C GLY A 16 5.61 -17.59 -11.34
N THR A 17 5.96 -16.43 -11.92
CA THR A 17 7.29 -16.21 -12.49
C THR A 17 8.20 -15.56 -11.45
N SER A 18 9.35 -16.16 -11.17
CA SER A 18 10.40 -15.55 -10.34
C SER A 18 10.88 -14.25 -10.98
N SER A 19 10.93 -13.16 -10.22
CA SER A 19 11.44 -11.87 -10.72
C SER A 19 12.89 -12.05 -11.22
N PRO A 20 13.22 -11.63 -12.46
CA PRO A 20 14.58 -11.74 -13.02
C PRO A 20 15.62 -10.89 -12.27
N SER A 21 15.18 -10.01 -11.36
CA SER A 21 16.04 -9.12 -10.56
C SER A 21 16.75 -9.82 -9.39
N ALA A 22 16.56 -11.12 -9.18
CA ALA A 22 17.28 -11.90 -8.18
C ALA A 22 18.71 -12.30 -8.63
N ARG A 23 19.45 -11.42 -9.32
CA ARG A 23 20.89 -11.66 -9.55
C ARG A 23 21.62 -11.60 -8.20
N GLY A 24 21.93 -12.78 -7.66
CA GLY A 24 22.69 -12.94 -6.42
C GLY A 24 21.91 -13.30 -5.15
N LYS A 25 20.58 -13.55 -5.23
CA LYS A 25 19.80 -14.14 -4.13
C LYS A 25 19.40 -15.56 -4.49
N VAL A 26 19.41 -16.47 -3.49
CA VAL A 26 18.90 -17.84 -3.64
C VAL A 26 17.50 -17.76 -4.22
N SER A 27 17.28 -18.37 -5.39
CA SER A 27 15.96 -18.40 -6.01
C SER A 27 14.98 -19.06 -5.04
N PRO A 28 13.79 -18.48 -4.80
CA PRO A 28 12.80 -19.10 -3.93
C PRO A 28 12.48 -20.52 -4.43
N SER A 29 12.17 -21.42 -3.51
CA SER A 29 11.78 -22.79 -3.90
C SER A 29 10.54 -22.75 -4.80
N PRO A 30 10.39 -23.69 -5.76
CA PRO A 30 9.21 -23.75 -6.61
C PRO A 30 7.91 -23.81 -5.80
N GLU A 31 7.91 -24.52 -4.68
CA GLU A 31 6.79 -24.60 -3.75
C GLU A 31 6.42 -23.24 -3.16
N HIS A 32 7.40 -22.42 -2.78
CA HIS A 32 7.17 -21.08 -2.28
C HIS A 32 6.56 -20.18 -3.37
N VAL A 33 7.11 -20.23 -4.59
CA VAL A 33 6.59 -19.46 -5.72
C VAL A 33 5.14 -19.83 -6.01
N GLN A 34 4.80 -21.11 -6.01
CA GLN A 34 3.44 -21.59 -6.22
C GLN A 34 2.49 -21.13 -5.09
N LYS A 35 2.94 -21.22 -3.83
CA LYS A 35 2.18 -20.75 -2.67
C LYS A 35 1.86 -19.26 -2.75
N VAL A 36 2.86 -18.43 -3.06
CA VAL A 36 2.68 -16.98 -3.23
C VAL A 36 1.73 -16.70 -4.40
N ALA A 37 1.92 -17.34 -5.55
CA ALA A 37 1.07 -17.13 -6.71
C ALA A 37 -0.40 -17.50 -6.43
N GLN A 38 -0.65 -18.58 -5.67
CA GLN A 38 -2.00 -18.95 -5.23
C GLN A 38 -2.61 -17.91 -4.30
N ALA A 39 -1.86 -17.43 -3.30
CA ALA A 39 -2.32 -16.38 -2.40
C ALA A 39 -2.65 -15.08 -3.16
N CYS A 40 -1.84 -14.70 -4.15
CA CYS A 40 -2.09 -13.54 -5.00
C CYS A 40 -3.37 -13.71 -5.84
N ARG A 41 -3.62 -14.90 -6.43
CA ARG A 41 -4.87 -15.17 -7.14
C ARG A 41 -6.09 -15.03 -6.23
N SER A 42 -6.04 -15.59 -5.02
CA SER A 42 -7.12 -15.45 -4.04
C SER A 42 -7.36 -14.00 -3.63
N ALA A 43 -6.30 -13.22 -3.44
CA ALA A 43 -6.41 -11.79 -3.14
C ALA A 43 -7.06 -11.00 -4.29
N LEU A 44 -6.63 -11.25 -5.54
CA LEU A 44 -7.22 -10.63 -6.73
C LEU A 44 -8.71 -10.98 -6.87
N ASP A 45 -9.07 -12.25 -6.66
CA ASP A 45 -10.46 -12.70 -6.73
C ASP A 45 -11.31 -12.09 -5.62
N PHE A 46 -10.75 -11.88 -4.42
CA PHE A 46 -11.41 -11.11 -3.37
C PHE A 46 -11.66 -9.66 -3.78
N LEU A 47 -10.67 -8.99 -4.37
CA LEU A 47 -10.79 -7.59 -4.81
C LEU A 47 -11.80 -7.43 -5.96
N LYS A 48 -11.90 -8.41 -6.86
CA LYS A 48 -12.90 -8.43 -7.95
C LYS A 48 -14.35 -8.51 -7.47
N LYS A 49 -14.62 -9.01 -6.25
CA LYS A 49 -15.98 -9.08 -5.68
C LYS A 49 -16.56 -7.70 -5.31
N ARG A 50 -15.76 -6.63 -5.38
CA ARG A 50 -16.18 -5.22 -5.23
C ARG A 50 -17.04 -4.93 -4.00
N HIS A 51 -16.54 -5.25 -2.82
CA HIS A 51 -17.17 -4.78 -1.59
C HIS A 51 -17.14 -3.23 -1.55
N PRO A 52 -18.25 -2.54 -1.24
CA PRO A 52 -18.33 -1.06 -1.30
C PRO A 52 -17.27 -0.32 -0.45
N SER A 53 -16.80 -0.95 0.62
CA SER A 53 -15.74 -0.40 1.50
C SER A 53 -14.33 -0.55 0.94
N ILE A 54 -14.15 -1.26 -0.18
CA ILE A 54 -12.85 -1.46 -0.85
C ILE A 54 -12.79 -0.57 -2.07
N LYS A 55 -11.86 0.40 -2.04
CA LYS A 55 -11.58 1.31 -3.15
C LYS A 55 -10.13 1.16 -3.59
N CYS A 56 -9.90 1.21 -4.90
CA CYS A 56 -8.55 1.28 -5.46
C CYS A 56 -8.19 2.74 -5.72
N VAL A 57 -6.90 3.07 -5.60
CA VAL A 57 -6.44 4.46 -5.64
C VAL A 57 -5.10 4.57 -6.36
N THR A 58 -5.00 5.54 -7.26
CA THR A 58 -3.75 5.84 -7.97
C THR A 58 -2.70 6.45 -7.03
N THR A 59 -1.45 6.46 -7.45
CA THR A 59 -0.37 7.09 -6.71
C THR A 59 -0.64 8.59 -6.51
N LYS A 60 -1.33 9.21 -7.48
CA LYS A 60 -1.80 10.61 -7.43
C LYS A 60 -3.08 10.84 -6.61
N GLY A 61 -3.65 9.81 -5.99
CA GLY A 61 -4.83 9.93 -5.11
C GLY A 61 -6.19 9.81 -5.80
N ALA A 62 -6.24 9.52 -7.11
CA ALA A 62 -7.51 9.36 -7.80
C ALA A 62 -8.17 8.02 -7.41
N LEU A 63 -9.43 8.08 -6.94
CA LEU A 63 -10.22 6.89 -6.64
C LEU A 63 -10.71 6.24 -7.93
N LEU A 64 -10.44 4.94 -8.06
CA LEU A 64 -10.88 4.15 -9.20
C LEU A 64 -12.21 3.45 -8.88
N THR A 65 -13.16 3.58 -9.80
CA THR A 65 -14.47 2.91 -9.73
C THR A 65 -14.39 1.43 -10.11
N THR A 66 -13.28 0.99 -10.72
CA THR A 66 -13.06 -0.39 -11.13
C THR A 66 -11.67 -0.87 -10.71
N THR A 67 -11.55 -2.19 -10.52
CA THR A 67 -10.30 -2.89 -10.22
C THR A 67 -9.60 -3.42 -11.49
N ASN A 68 -10.12 -3.08 -12.69
CA ASN A 68 -9.59 -3.58 -13.97
C ASN A 68 -8.37 -2.78 -14.44
N PHE A 69 -8.08 -1.65 -13.79
CA PHE A 69 -6.91 -0.83 -14.08
C PHE A 69 -5.79 -1.22 -13.12
N SER A 70 -4.80 -1.95 -13.64
CA SER A 70 -3.63 -2.39 -12.89
C SER A 70 -2.34 -1.70 -13.32
N THR A 71 -2.41 -0.70 -14.20
CA THR A 71 -1.23 0.05 -14.67
C THR A 71 -1.48 1.55 -14.60
N GLU A 72 -0.57 2.26 -13.94
CA GLU A 72 -0.55 3.73 -13.92
C GLU A 72 0.46 4.18 -14.96
N ASP A 73 0.22 5.33 -15.60
CA ASP A 73 1.24 5.93 -16.43
C ASP A 73 2.36 6.50 -15.54
N ASP A 74 3.43 5.73 -15.44
CA ASP A 74 4.65 6.06 -14.71
C ASP A 74 5.53 7.08 -15.43
N SER A 75 5.16 7.58 -16.63
CA SER A 75 5.96 8.53 -17.42
C SER A 75 6.35 9.81 -16.67
N THR A 76 5.56 10.18 -15.66
CA THR A 76 5.77 11.35 -14.80
C THR A 76 6.53 11.07 -13.51
N TRP A 77 6.78 9.79 -13.20
CA TRP A 77 7.47 9.34 -12.01
C TRP A 77 8.93 9.01 -12.33
N ASP A 78 9.84 9.42 -11.44
CA ASP A 78 11.25 9.04 -11.58
C ASP A 78 11.36 7.49 -11.58
N ALA A 79 12.06 6.95 -12.57
CA ALA A 79 12.30 5.51 -12.72
C ALA A 79 13.02 4.89 -11.51
N THR A 80 13.60 5.71 -10.63
CA THR A 80 14.20 5.25 -9.36
C THR A 80 13.19 5.00 -8.23
N LEU A 81 11.94 5.45 -8.37
CA LEU A 81 10.92 5.33 -7.33
C LEU A 81 10.47 3.88 -7.17
N LYS A 82 10.62 3.37 -5.95
CA LYS A 82 10.19 2.01 -5.61
C LYS A 82 8.70 1.98 -5.29
N ASN A 83 8.12 0.78 -5.31
CA ASN A 83 6.72 0.59 -4.92
C ASN A 83 6.42 1.13 -3.52
N ASP A 84 7.36 1.01 -2.57
CA ASP A 84 7.26 1.63 -1.24
C ASP A 84 6.99 3.14 -1.32
N ASP A 85 7.71 3.83 -2.19
CA ASP A 85 7.62 5.28 -2.33
C ASP A 85 6.29 5.67 -2.97
N LYS A 86 5.80 4.87 -3.93
CA LYS A 86 4.46 5.02 -4.51
C LYS A 86 3.35 4.79 -3.47
N ILE A 87 3.44 3.73 -2.67
CA ILE A 87 2.46 3.46 -1.58
C ILE A 87 2.43 4.62 -0.58
N LEU A 88 3.58 5.16 -0.20
CA LEU A 88 3.66 6.31 0.70
C LEU A 88 3.10 7.58 0.06
N ALA A 89 3.38 7.83 -1.21
CA ALA A 89 2.82 8.96 -1.93
C ALA A 89 1.29 8.88 -1.97
N THR A 90 0.72 7.68 -2.20
CA THR A 90 -0.72 7.44 -2.08
C THR A 90 -1.23 7.82 -0.68
N CYS A 91 -0.59 7.36 0.40
CA CYS A 91 -0.98 7.71 1.77
C CYS A 91 -0.98 9.22 1.99
N LEU A 92 0.06 9.93 1.53
CA LEU A 92 0.17 11.37 1.67
C LEU A 92 -0.89 12.14 0.89
N MET A 93 -1.21 11.70 -0.34
CA MET A 93 -2.29 12.31 -1.13
C MET A 93 -3.63 12.17 -0.42
N LEU A 94 -3.91 11.01 0.17
CA LEU A 94 -5.12 10.78 0.96
C LEU A 94 -5.16 11.58 2.28
N CYS A 95 -4.01 11.92 2.85
CA CYS A 95 -3.94 12.79 4.03
C CYS A 95 -4.23 14.27 3.71
N LYS A 96 -3.89 14.74 2.50
CA LYS A 96 -3.98 16.17 2.11
C LYS A 96 -5.40 16.68 1.95
N ASP A 97 -6.34 15.82 1.57
CA ASP A 97 -7.76 16.22 1.40
C ASP A 97 -8.43 16.65 2.72
N HIS A 98 -7.83 16.32 3.88
CA HIS A 98 -8.47 16.49 5.19
C HIS A 98 -7.65 17.28 6.21
N SER A 99 -6.44 17.72 5.88
CA SER A 99 -5.64 18.57 6.76
C SER A 99 -6.16 20.01 6.75
N LYS A 100 -7.08 20.33 7.66
CA LYS A 100 -7.20 21.70 8.17
C LYS A 100 -5.91 22.00 8.92
N GLU A 101 -4.93 22.58 8.24
CA GLU A 101 -3.72 23.12 8.88
C GLU A 101 -4.17 24.17 9.89
N GLN A 102 -4.32 23.76 11.15
CA GLN A 102 -4.47 24.71 12.25
C GLN A 102 -3.10 25.39 12.41
N ALA A 103 -3.11 26.72 12.41
CA ALA A 103 -1.92 27.52 12.64
C ALA A 103 -1.24 27.07 13.93
N GLU A 104 0.01 26.64 13.82
CA GLU A 104 0.80 26.11 14.94
C GLU A 104 0.97 27.22 16.00
N PRO A 105 0.38 27.09 17.21
CA PRO A 105 0.67 28.02 18.29
C PRO A 105 2.14 27.86 18.71
N LYS A 106 2.83 28.99 18.90
CA LYS A 106 4.21 28.99 19.41
C LYS A 106 4.26 28.30 20.77
N ASN A 107 5.14 27.30 20.90
CA ASN A 107 5.46 26.52 22.12
C ASN A 107 4.52 25.36 22.51
N GLU A 108 3.65 24.89 21.62
CA GLU A 108 2.88 23.66 21.86
C GLU A 108 3.34 22.49 20.97
N PRO A 109 3.17 21.23 21.42
CA PRO A 109 3.38 20.07 20.57
C PRO A 109 2.50 20.15 19.32
N ARG A 110 3.09 19.89 18.16
CA ARG A 110 2.37 19.83 16.89
C ARG A 110 1.31 18.72 16.91
N HIS A 111 0.05 19.08 16.74
CA HIS A 111 -1.07 18.13 16.65
C HIS A 111 -1.46 17.89 15.19
N LEU A 112 -1.21 16.67 14.70
CA LEU A 112 -1.56 16.27 13.34
C LEU A 112 -2.78 15.35 13.34
N PHE A 113 -3.83 15.77 12.64
CA PHE A 113 -4.98 14.90 12.35
C PHE A 113 -4.75 14.13 11.04
N ARG A 114 -4.96 12.81 11.09
CA ARG A 114 -4.75 11.88 9.96
C ARG A 114 -5.85 10.83 9.96
N GLU A 115 -6.59 10.73 8.86
CA GLU A 115 -7.65 9.72 8.67
C GLU A 115 -7.15 8.46 7.91
N VAL A 116 -5.84 8.42 7.64
CA VAL A 116 -5.18 7.34 6.92
C VAL A 116 -4.26 6.59 7.86
N VAL A 117 -4.35 5.25 7.84
CA VAL A 117 -3.41 4.35 8.50
C VAL A 117 -2.83 3.40 7.46
N LEU A 118 -1.51 3.35 7.34
CA LEU A 118 -0.82 2.36 6.53
C LEU A 118 -0.75 1.03 7.28
N LEU A 119 -1.20 -0.06 6.64
CA LEU A 119 -1.11 -1.40 7.19
C LEU A 119 0.06 -2.14 6.57
N THR A 120 1.10 -2.42 7.35
CA THR A 120 2.28 -3.15 6.88
C THR A 120 3.07 -3.77 8.03
N GLU A 121 3.71 -4.91 7.78
CA GLU A 121 4.72 -5.50 8.66
C GLU A 121 6.15 -5.18 8.22
N ASP A 122 6.33 -4.56 7.05
CA ASP A 122 7.66 -4.23 6.52
C ASP A 122 8.33 -3.10 7.34
N ARG A 123 9.52 -3.40 7.88
CA ARG A 123 10.28 -2.47 8.72
C ARG A 123 10.71 -1.21 7.97
N ASN A 124 11.15 -1.32 6.73
CA ASN A 124 11.66 -0.18 5.96
C ASN A 124 10.53 0.78 5.61
N LEU A 125 9.40 0.24 5.15
CA LEU A 125 8.21 1.01 4.83
C LEU A 125 7.64 1.68 6.09
N ARG A 126 7.65 1.00 7.25
CA ARG A 126 7.29 1.60 8.55
C ARG A 126 8.17 2.80 8.91
N VAL A 127 9.49 2.68 8.77
CA VAL A 127 10.42 3.79 9.03
C VAL A 127 10.13 4.96 8.08
N LYS A 128 9.94 4.68 6.78
CA LYS A 128 9.63 5.72 5.80
C LYS A 128 8.28 6.42 6.06
N ALA A 129 7.29 5.69 6.58
CA ALA A 129 5.97 6.22 6.95
C ALA A 129 6.05 7.14 8.18
N HIS A 130 6.76 6.71 9.24
CA HIS A 130 6.99 7.53 10.43
C HIS A 130 7.74 8.83 10.10
N ALA A 131 8.73 8.78 9.21
CA ALA A 131 9.46 9.97 8.76
C ALA A 131 8.61 10.99 7.98
N ARG A 132 7.36 10.64 7.63
CA ARG A 132 6.43 11.47 6.85
C ARG A 132 5.11 11.71 7.58
N ASP A 133 5.08 11.50 8.90
CA ASP A 133 3.89 11.65 9.74
C ASP A 133 2.67 10.83 9.25
N VAL A 134 2.93 9.64 8.69
CA VAL A 134 1.89 8.68 8.28
C VAL A 134 1.73 7.62 9.39
N PRO A 135 0.54 7.51 10.03
CA PRO A 135 0.27 6.46 10.99
C PRO A 135 0.44 5.07 10.36
N VAL A 136 1.08 4.15 11.09
CA VAL A 136 1.34 2.79 10.60
C VAL A 136 1.11 1.74 11.69
N ARG A 137 0.52 0.61 11.30
CA ARG A 137 0.22 -0.54 12.16
C ARG A 137 0.38 -1.86 11.39
N SER A 138 0.59 -2.96 12.11
CA SER A 138 0.38 -4.29 11.54
C SER A 138 -1.13 -4.54 11.36
N LEU A 139 -1.51 -5.46 10.48
CA LEU A 139 -2.91 -5.82 10.34
C LEU A 139 -3.50 -6.42 11.64
N PRO A 140 -2.84 -7.39 12.32
CA PRO A 140 -3.37 -7.93 13.58
C PRO A 140 -3.56 -6.87 14.68
N ASP A 141 -2.59 -5.96 14.85
CA ASP A 141 -2.71 -4.89 15.86
C ASP A 141 -3.84 -3.92 15.53
N PHE A 142 -4.03 -3.59 14.24
CA PHE A 142 -5.13 -2.74 13.80
C PHE A 142 -6.48 -3.42 14.03
N MET A 143 -6.60 -4.72 13.75
CA MET A 143 -7.83 -5.47 14.02
C MET A 143 -8.17 -5.50 15.51
N ARG A 144 -7.17 -5.70 16.39
CA ARG A 144 -7.39 -5.64 17.85
C ARG A 144 -7.85 -4.25 18.28
N TRP A 145 -7.18 -3.20 17.80
CA TRP A 145 -7.57 -1.81 18.06
C TRP A 145 -9.01 -1.51 17.59
N ALA A 146 -9.42 -2.08 16.45
CA ALA A 146 -10.77 -1.94 15.90
C ALA A 146 -11.83 -2.80 16.61
N GLY A 147 -11.47 -3.60 17.62
CA GLY A 147 -12.39 -4.50 18.31
C GLY A 147 -12.78 -5.74 17.51
N LEU A 148 -11.99 -6.11 16.50
CA LEU A 148 -12.23 -7.26 15.61
C LEU A 148 -11.33 -8.48 15.92
N GLY A 149 -10.38 -8.34 16.84
CA GLY A 149 -9.34 -9.32 17.14
C GLY A 149 -9.64 -10.22 18.34
N GLY A 150 -10.81 -10.86 18.36
CA GLY A 150 -11.17 -11.87 19.36
C GLY A 150 -10.27 -13.11 19.34
#